data_AF-A0A973JA19-F1
#
_entry.id   AF-A0A973JA19-F1
#
_cell.length_a   1.000
_cell.length_b   1.000
_cell.length_c   1.000
_cell.angle_alpha   90.00
_cell.angle_beta   90.00
_cell.angle_gamma   90.00
#
_symmetry.space_group_name_H-M   'P 1'
#
loop_
_entity.id
_entity.type
_entity.pdbx_description
1 polymer ?
#
loop_
_entity_poly.entity_id
_entity_poly.type
_entity_poly.pdbx_seq_one_letter_code
_entity_poly.pdbx_strand_id
1 'polypeptide(L)'
;ELTGLKENFDRGIRFLKEKGLKVEPLSKSVSQNVDKCVHCGACTAFCPTGALSFEKQTMKVLFDAEKCTGCELCVSACPVRAMEINLL
;
A
#
# COMPACT_ATOMS: atom_id res chain seq x y z
N GLU A 1 11.79 7.92 -13.76
CA GLU A 1 10.58 8.46 -13.09
C GLU A 1 9.87 9.42 -14.03
N LEU A 2 8.55 9.59 -13.87
CA LEU A 2 7.77 10.62 -14.58
C LEU A 2 7.69 11.87 -13.69
N THR A 3 7.84 13.06 -14.27
CA THR A 3 7.81 14.33 -13.54
C THR A 3 6.76 15.29 -14.10
N GLY A 4 6.21 16.17 -13.26
CA GLY A 4 5.20 17.14 -13.65
C GLY A 4 4.65 17.97 -12.48
N LEU A 5 3.89 19.03 -12.79
CA LEU A 5 3.23 19.86 -11.78
C LEU A 5 2.05 19.12 -11.16
N LYS A 6 1.90 19.24 -9.82
CA LYS A 6 0.77 18.64 -9.08
C LYS A 6 -0.60 19.07 -9.65
N GLU A 7 -0.70 20.32 -10.09
CA GLU A 7 -1.91 20.86 -10.72
C GLU A 7 -2.30 20.10 -12.00
N ASN A 8 -1.33 19.62 -12.78
CA ASN A 8 -1.61 18.85 -14.00
C ASN A 8 -2.16 17.46 -13.65
N PHE A 9 -1.59 16.83 -12.61
CA PHE A 9 -2.10 15.57 -12.08
C PHE A 9 -3.55 15.73 -11.58
N ASP A 10 -3.80 16.76 -10.76
CA ASP A 10 -5.12 17.02 -10.18
C ASP A 10 -6.18 17.30 -11.26
N ARG A 11 -5.81 18.02 -12.34
CA ARG A 11 -6.66 18.22 -13.52
C ARG A 11 -7.00 16.91 -14.23
N GLY A 12 -6.02 16.04 -14.44
CA GLY A 12 -6.23 14.74 -15.07
C GLY A 12 -7.16 13.84 -14.26
N ILE A 13 -6.95 13.75 -12.95
CA ILE A 13 -7.81 12.97 -12.04
C ILE A 13 -9.25 13.51 -12.07
N ARG A 14 -9.42 14.84 -12.06
CA ARG A 14 -10.75 15.47 -12.16
C ARG A 14 -11.47 15.10 -13.46
N PHE A 15 -10.77 15.22 -14.59
CA PHE A 15 -11.32 14.87 -15.90
C PHE A 15 -11.85 13.42 -15.94
N LEU A 16 -11.08 12.46 -15.42
CA LEU A 16 -11.50 11.06 -15.37
C LEU A 16 -12.77 10.88 -14.52
N LYS A 17 -12.84 11.52 -13.35
CA LYS A 17 -14.02 11.48 -12.48
C LYS A 17 -15.26 12.10 -13.12
N GLU A 18 -15.11 13.22 -13.83
CA GLU A 18 -16.20 13.87 -14.58
C GLU A 18 -16.74 12.99 -15.72
N LYS A 19 -15.89 12.11 -16.29
CA LYS A 19 -16.31 11.09 -17.25
C LYS A 19 -16.96 9.85 -16.63
N GLY A 20 -17.19 9.86 -15.32
CA GLY A 20 -17.83 8.77 -14.59
C GLY A 20 -16.88 7.62 -14.23
N LEU A 21 -15.56 7.80 -14.36
CA LEU A 21 -14.59 6.79 -13.96
C LEU A 21 -14.31 6.89 -12.46
N LYS A 22 -14.39 5.76 -11.76
CA LYS A 22 -13.87 5.63 -10.38
C LYS A 22 -12.35 5.61 -10.45
N VAL A 23 -11.69 6.55 -9.77
CA VAL A 23 -10.23 6.67 -9.74
C VAL A 23 -9.77 6.70 -8.30
N GLU A 24 -8.89 5.76 -7.94
CA GLU A 24 -8.30 5.65 -6.61
C GLU A 24 -6.79 5.39 -6.71
N PRO A 25 -5.99 5.86 -5.74
CA PRO A 25 -4.57 5.53 -5.68
C PRO A 25 -4.35 4.03 -5.48
N LEU A 26 -3.34 3.47 -6.18
CA LEU A 26 -2.91 2.08 -5.96
C LEU A 26 -2.44 1.82 -4.53
N SER A 27 -1.97 2.85 -3.82
CA SER A 27 -1.59 2.73 -2.40
C SER A 27 -2.73 2.21 -1.51
N LYS A 28 -4.00 2.42 -1.92
CA LYS A 28 -5.18 1.94 -1.20
C LYS A 28 -5.55 0.49 -1.47
N SER A 29 -4.90 -0.17 -2.43
CA SER A 29 -5.22 -1.57 -2.75
C SER A 29 -4.66 -2.54 -1.72
N VAL A 30 -3.56 -2.22 -1.04
CA VAL A 30 -2.93 -3.14 -0.07
C VAL A 30 -3.38 -2.84 1.35
N SER A 31 -3.71 -3.88 2.12
CA SER A 31 -4.09 -3.76 3.53
C SER A 31 -3.47 -4.86 4.39
N GLN A 32 -3.37 -4.61 5.70
CA GLN A 32 -2.92 -5.58 6.69
C GLN A 32 -4.12 -6.06 7.51
N ASN A 33 -4.40 -7.36 7.46
CA ASN A 33 -5.34 -8.03 8.35
C ASN A 33 -4.68 -8.28 9.70
N VAL A 34 -5.05 -7.46 10.69
CA VAL A 34 -4.44 -7.49 12.03
C VAL A 34 -4.75 -8.78 12.80
N ASP A 35 -5.87 -9.43 12.53
CA ASP A 35 -6.27 -10.67 13.20
C ASP A 35 -5.48 -11.88 12.70
N LYS A 36 -5.05 -11.86 11.44
CA LYS A 36 -4.18 -12.90 10.85
C LYS A 36 -2.69 -12.64 11.07
N CYS A 37 -2.31 -11.38 11.30
CA CYS A 37 -0.91 -11.00 11.35
C CYS A 37 -0.22 -11.54 12.61
N VAL A 38 0.75 -12.43 12.41
CA VAL A 38 1.60 -12.97 13.50
C VAL A 38 2.88 -12.17 13.72
N HIS A 39 2.99 -10.98 13.12
CA HIS A 39 4.15 -10.07 13.21
C HIS A 39 5.52 -10.71 12.89
N CYS A 40 5.56 -11.73 12.00
CA CYS A 40 6.81 -12.43 11.66
C CYS A 40 7.87 -11.59 10.91
N GLY A 41 7.51 -10.41 10.39
CA GLY A 41 8.43 -9.52 9.69
C GLY A 41 8.79 -9.89 8.25
N ALA A 42 8.33 -11.04 7.70
CA ALA A 42 8.67 -11.42 6.32
C ALA A 42 8.38 -10.30 5.31
N CYS A 43 7.23 -9.63 5.45
CA CYS A 43 6.83 -8.53 4.59
C CYS A 43 7.69 -7.25 4.71
N THR A 44 8.38 -7.02 5.84
CA THR A 44 9.24 -5.84 6.02
C THR A 44 10.53 -5.96 5.20
N ALA A 45 11.02 -7.19 5.01
CA ALA A 45 12.23 -7.46 4.22
C ALA A 45 12.03 -7.21 2.71
N PHE A 46 10.78 -7.33 2.23
CA PHE A 46 10.45 -7.17 0.81
C PHE A 46 9.78 -5.83 0.47
N CYS A 47 9.59 -4.93 1.44
CA CYS A 47 8.94 -3.65 1.20
C CYS A 47 9.99 -2.59 0.77
N PRO A 48 10.05 -2.22 -0.53
CA PRO A 48 11.11 -1.33 -1.03
C PRO A 48 10.94 0.12 -0.55
N THR A 49 9.72 0.52 -0.17
CA THR A 49 9.41 1.89 0.26
C THR A 49 9.47 2.07 1.78
N GLY A 50 9.66 0.99 2.54
CA GLY A 50 9.59 1.03 4.00
C GLY A 50 8.19 1.29 4.55
N ALA A 51 7.14 1.07 3.76
CA ALA A 51 5.75 1.12 4.23
C ALA A 51 5.45 0.06 5.30
N LEU A 52 6.20 -1.04 5.33
CA LEU A 52 6.12 -2.07 6.36
C LEU A 52 7.38 -2.04 7.21
N SER A 53 7.22 -1.87 8.52
CA SER A 53 8.35 -1.76 9.46
C SER A 53 7.99 -2.32 10.83
N PHE A 54 9.00 -2.56 11.68
CA PHE A 54 8.76 -2.91 13.07
C PHE A 54 8.61 -1.66 13.93
N GLU A 55 7.57 -1.63 14.75
CA GLU A 55 7.49 -0.73 15.90
C GLU A 55 8.52 -1.17 16.94
N LYS A 56 9.31 -0.22 17.47
CA LYS A 56 10.54 -0.53 18.21
C LYS A 56 10.32 -1.14 19.59
N GLN A 57 9.16 -0.93 20.20
CA GLN A 57 8.88 -1.30 21.59
C GLN A 57 8.14 -2.64 21.68
N THR A 58 7.14 -2.81 20.82
CA THR A 58 6.22 -3.95 20.75
C THR A 58 6.68 -4.99 19.76
N MET A 59 7.64 -4.66 18.87
CA MET A 59 8.06 -5.51 17.75
C MET A 59 6.91 -5.92 16.83
N LYS A 60 5.82 -5.14 16.82
CA LYS A 60 4.71 -5.34 15.89
C LYS A 60 5.06 -4.77 14.54
N VAL A 61 4.66 -5.48 13.50
CA VAL A 61 4.69 -4.97 12.12
C VAL A 61 3.64 -3.87 11.98
N LEU A 62 4.09 -2.67 11.64
CA LEU A 62 3.28 -1.52 11.25
C LEU A 62 3.17 -1.41 9.74
N PHE A 63 2.02 -0.92 9.26
CA PHE A 63 1.79 -0.62 7.86
C PHE A 63 1.42 0.87 7.68
N ASP A 64 2.27 1.61 6.96
CA ASP A 64 2.09 3.01 6.59
C ASP A 64 1.61 3.09 5.13
N ALA A 65 0.29 3.21 4.95
CA ALA A 65 -0.35 3.20 3.65
C ALA A 65 0.08 4.36 2.74
N GLU A 66 0.48 5.50 3.30
CA GLU A 66 0.92 6.68 2.53
C GLU A 66 2.26 6.43 1.80
N LYS A 67 3.08 5.51 2.30
CA LYS A 67 4.33 5.07 1.66
C LYS A 67 4.16 3.87 0.74
N CYS A 68 2.99 3.25 0.74
CA CYS A 68 2.73 2.05 -0.06
C CYS A 68 2.55 2.43 -1.54
N THR A 69 3.27 1.78 -2.44
CA THR A 69 3.11 1.97 -3.89
C THR A 69 2.16 0.96 -4.53
N GLY A 70 1.61 0.03 -3.74
CA GLY A 70 0.78 -1.06 -4.27
C GLY A 70 1.57 -2.08 -5.10
N CYS A 71 2.87 -2.30 -4.80
CA CYS A 71 3.71 -3.25 -5.54
C CYS A 71 3.46 -4.73 -5.21
N GLU A 72 2.62 -5.02 -4.19
CA GLU A 72 2.13 -6.35 -3.84
C GLU A 72 3.17 -7.40 -3.41
N LEU A 73 4.46 -7.05 -3.34
CA LEU A 73 5.52 -7.97 -2.88
C LEU A 73 5.25 -8.54 -1.48
N CYS A 74 4.68 -7.71 -0.59
CA CYS A 74 4.32 -8.12 0.76
C CYS A 74 3.20 -9.17 0.82
N VAL A 75 2.32 -9.22 -0.18
CA VAL A 75 1.22 -10.18 -0.29
C VAL A 75 1.80 -11.57 -0.56
N SER A 76 2.66 -11.67 -1.57
CA SER A 76 3.38 -12.90 -1.90
C SER A 76 4.31 -13.37 -0.78
N ALA A 77 4.93 -12.43 -0.06
CA ALA A 77 5.86 -12.75 1.03
C ALA A 77 5.17 -13.19 2.33
N CYS A 78 3.87 -12.94 2.52
CA CYS A 78 3.20 -13.18 3.80
C CYS A 78 2.77 -14.66 3.96
N PRO A 79 3.41 -15.46 4.83
CA PRO A 79 3.12 -16.90 4.95
C PRO A 79 1.71 -17.18 5.51
N VAL A 80 1.19 -16.25 6.31
CA VAL A 80 -0.14 -16.35 6.93
C VAL A 80 -1.22 -15.59 6.14
N ARG A 81 -0.88 -15.05 4.95
CA ARG A 81 -1.80 -14.28 4.09
C ARG A 81 -2.52 -13.16 4.83
N ALA A 82 -1.78 -12.44 5.68
CA ALA A 82 -2.26 -11.27 6.41
C ALA A 82 -2.11 -9.96 5.62
N MET A 83 -1.29 -9.93 4.56
CA MET A 83 -1.27 -8.82 3.61
C MET A 83 -2.24 -9.15 2.47
N GLU A 84 -3.21 -8.28 2.25
CA GLU A 84 -4.36 -8.52 1.36
C GLU A 84 -4.48 -7.40 0.31
N ILE A 85 -5.06 -7.73 -0.84
CA ILE A 85 -5.36 -6.76 -1.91
C ILE A 85 -6.87 -6.58 -2.00
N ASN A 86 -7.34 -5.34 -1.87
CA ASN A 86 -8.73 -4.93 -2.02
C ASN A 86 -8.88 -4.24 -3.38
N LEU A 87 -9.25 -5.01 -4.40
CA LEU A 87 -9.54 -4.51 -5.75
C LEU A 87 -11.05 -4.33 -5.96
N LEU A 88 -11.72 -3.42 -5.24
CA LEU A 88 -13.14 -3.10 -5.46
C LEU A 88 -13.49 -1.64 -5.15
#